data_AF-A0A2U1KA14-F1
#
_entry.id   AF-A0A2U1KA14-F1
#
_cell.length_a   1.000
_cell.length_b   1.000
_cell.length_c   1.000
_cell.angle_alpha   90.00
_cell.angle_beta   90.00
_cell.angle_gamma   90.00
#
_symmetry.space_group_name_H-M   'P 1'
#
loop_
_entity.id
_entity.type
_entity.pdbx_description
1 polymer ?
#
loop_
_entity_poly.entity_id
_entity_poly.type
_entity_poly.pdbx_seq_one_letter_code
_entity_poly.pdbx_strand_id
1 'polypeptide(L)'
;MTRIQNRDDLLSFSQVSKQFLKVACVRRRTLHNSFTDILHDVLPASPNLRYFRCSKPLSNKQMKLLAQSCPKLTRLDLGIEKKLDSEAYSESSYV
;
A
#
# COMPACT_ATOMS: atom_id res chain seq x y z
N MET A 1 -5.11 0.07 -27.92
CA MET A 1 -5.42 0.77 -26.66
C MET A 1 -4.80 2.17 -26.75
N THR A 2 -5.60 3.19 -27.00
CA THR A 2 -5.13 4.57 -27.19
C THR A 2 -4.83 5.21 -25.83
N ARG A 3 -3.66 5.84 -25.70
CA ARG A 3 -3.24 6.54 -24.48
C ARG A 3 -3.96 7.88 -24.39
N ILE A 4 -4.63 8.16 -23.28
CA ILE A 4 -5.25 9.47 -23.03
C ILE A 4 -4.11 10.49 -22.92
N GLN A 5 -4.09 11.47 -23.83
CA GLN A 5 -3.06 12.51 -23.84
C GLN A 5 -3.52 13.81 -23.16
N ASN A 6 -4.82 14.07 -23.13
CA ASN A 6 -5.39 15.23 -22.47
C ASN A 6 -5.25 15.08 -20.94
N ARG A 7 -4.66 16.10 -20.30
CA ARG A 7 -4.38 16.10 -18.87
C ARG A 7 -5.66 16.17 -18.03
N ASP A 8 -6.67 16.91 -18.46
CA ASP A 8 -7.95 17.06 -17.75
C ASP A 8 -8.75 15.76 -17.79
N ASP A 9 -8.68 15.01 -18.89
CA ASP A 9 -9.27 13.69 -19.00
C ASP A 9 -8.57 12.69 -18.07
N LEU A 10 -7.24 12.73 -17.98
CA LEU A 10 -6.49 11.91 -17.03
C LEU A 10 -6.86 12.22 -15.57
N LEU A 11 -7.02 13.51 -15.23
CA LEU A 11 -7.45 13.93 -13.91
C LEU A 11 -8.87 13.43 -13.61
N SER A 12 -9.81 13.62 -14.53
CA SER A 12 -11.19 13.16 -14.41
C SER A 12 -11.27 11.63 -14.22
N PHE A 13 -10.51 10.88 -15.03
CA PHE A 13 -10.40 9.44 -14.90
C PHE A 13 -9.82 9.01 -13.55
N SER A 14 -8.77 9.69 -13.08
CA SER A 14 -8.16 9.41 -11.78
C SER A 14 -9.16 9.62 -10.64
N GLN A 15 -10.00 10.65 -10.73
CA GLN A 15 -10.98 10.99 -9.72
C GLN A 15 -12.06 9.91 -9.63
N VAL A 16 -12.57 9.45 -10.77
CA VAL A 16 -13.54 8.35 -10.84
C VAL A 16 -12.93 7.06 -10.28
N SER A 17 -11.70 6.73 -10.68
CA SER A 17 -10.98 5.54 -10.20
C SER A 17 -10.78 5.57 -8.68
N LYS A 18 -10.47 6.74 -8.10
CA LYS A 18 -10.37 6.92 -6.64
C LYS A 18 -11.69 6.65 -5.94
N GLN A 19 -12.82 7.05 -6.50
CA GLN A 19 -14.13 6.77 -5.88
C GLN A 19 -14.45 5.28 -5.89
N PHE A 20 -14.19 4.59 -7.00
CA PHE A 20 -14.35 3.12 -7.05
C PHE A 20 -13.45 2.43 -6.02
N LEU A 21 -12.20 2.87 -5.89
CA LEU A 21 -11.28 2.36 -4.88
C LEU A 21 -11.84 2.57 -3.46
N LYS A 22 -12.34 3.76 -3.13
CA LYS A 22 -12.94 4.07 -1.83
C LYS A 22 -14.12 3.16 -1.51
N VAL A 23 -15.03 2.97 -2.46
CA VAL A 23 -16.17 2.06 -2.30
C VAL A 23 -15.72 0.62 -2.05
N ALA A 24 -14.71 0.14 -2.79
CA ALA A 24 -14.14 -1.19 -2.59
C ALA A 24 -13.53 -1.36 -1.19
N CYS A 25 -12.92 -0.30 -0.66
CA CYS A 25 -12.29 -0.30 0.67
C CYS A 25 -13.27 -0.48 1.83
N VAL A 26 -14.51 0.04 1.73
CA VAL A 26 -15.47 0.02 2.86
C VAL A 26 -15.76 -1.40 3.35
N ARG A 27 -15.84 -2.36 2.42
CA ARG A 27 -16.13 -3.78 2.72
C ARG A 27 -14.87 -4.61 2.96
N ARG A 28 -13.70 -4.05 2.66
CA ARG A 28 -12.43 -4.77 2.68
C ARG A 28 -11.92 -4.90 4.12
N ARG A 29 -11.71 -6.15 4.55
CA ARG A 29 -11.19 -6.47 5.90
C ARG A 29 -9.68 -6.69 5.92
N THR A 30 -9.08 -6.91 4.76
CA THR A 30 -7.66 -7.20 4.62
C THR A 30 -7.06 -6.34 3.53
N LEU A 31 -5.97 -5.65 3.88
CA LEU A 31 -5.20 -4.84 2.94
C LEU A 31 -3.74 -5.28 3.00
N HIS A 32 -3.27 -5.81 1.88
CA HIS A 32 -1.85 -6.02 1.63
C HIS A 32 -1.43 -4.89 0.72
N ASN A 33 -0.58 -4.00 1.20
CA ASN A 33 -0.19 -2.83 0.45
C ASN A 33 1.30 -2.83 0.13
N SER A 34 1.59 -2.64 -1.15
CA SER A 34 2.94 -2.42 -1.68
C SER A 34 3.19 -0.95 -2.04
N PHE A 35 2.16 -0.11 -2.01
CA PHE A 35 2.19 1.29 -2.46
C PHE A 35 1.77 2.27 -1.35
N THR A 36 2.75 2.88 -0.70
CA THR A 36 2.52 3.79 0.43
C THR A 36 1.85 5.10 0.02
N ASP A 37 2.01 5.50 -1.25
CA ASP A 37 1.49 6.77 -1.78
C ASP A 37 -0.03 6.83 -1.73
N ILE A 38 -0.75 5.73 -1.92
CA ILE A 38 -2.22 5.71 -1.95
C ILE A 38 -2.86 5.56 -0.56
N LEU A 39 -2.06 5.38 0.50
CA LEU A 39 -2.58 5.14 1.86
C LEU A 39 -3.45 6.29 2.38
N HIS A 40 -3.20 7.51 1.93
CA HIS A 40 -4.00 8.68 2.31
C HIS A 40 -5.44 8.61 1.81
N ASP A 41 -5.68 7.95 0.68
CA ASP A 41 -7.03 7.71 0.14
C ASP A 41 -7.63 6.41 0.71
N VAL A 42 -6.81 5.37 0.84
CA VAL A 42 -7.26 4.01 1.19
C VAL A 42 -7.61 3.85 2.67
N LEU A 43 -6.78 4.37 3.59
CA LEU A 43 -6.98 4.16 5.02
C LEU A 43 -8.27 4.81 5.53
N PRO A 44 -8.57 6.09 5.21
CA PRO A 44 -9.84 6.71 5.60
C PRO A 44 -11.07 5.99 5.02
N ALA A 45 -10.93 5.36 3.85
CA ALA A 45 -11.99 4.61 3.21
C ALA A 45 -12.13 3.16 3.72
N SER A 46 -11.28 2.71 4.63
CA SER A 46 -11.23 1.32 5.13
C SER A 46 -11.58 1.20 6.63
N PRO A 47 -12.75 1.69 7.10
CA PRO A 47 -13.10 1.67 8.52
C PRO A 47 -13.29 0.25 9.11
N ASN A 48 -13.50 -0.74 8.23
CA ASN A 48 -13.70 -2.15 8.62
C ASN A 48 -12.44 -3.01 8.46
N LEU A 49 -11.29 -2.39 8.24
CA LEU A 49 -10.02 -3.10 8.10
C LEU A 49 -9.66 -3.81 9.40
N ARG A 50 -9.36 -5.10 9.32
CA ARG A 50 -8.98 -5.96 10.46
C ARG A 50 -7.54 -6.44 10.38
N TYR A 51 -7.02 -6.61 9.17
CA TYR A 51 -5.64 -7.00 8.92
C TYR A 51 -4.99 -6.07 7.91
N PHE A 52 -3.85 -5.51 8.29
CA PHE A 52 -3.03 -4.66 7.45
C PHE A 52 -1.62 -5.23 7.36
N ARG A 53 -1.13 -5.44 6.14
CA ARG A 53 0.25 -5.81 5.84
C ARG A 53 0.89 -4.78 4.93
N CYS A 54 2.10 -4.34 5.27
CA CYS A 54 2.89 -3.44 4.43
C CYS A 54 4.35 -3.88 4.42
N SER A 55 4.91 -4.08 3.23
CA SER A 55 6.33 -4.42 3.05
C SER A 55 7.24 -3.22 2.77
N LYS A 56 6.66 -2.01 2.74
CA LYS A 56 7.37 -0.74 2.57
C LYS A 56 7.45 0.03 3.89
N PRO A 57 8.51 0.83 4.10
CA PRO A 57 8.63 1.72 5.26
C PRO A 57 7.42 2.65 5.38
N LEU A 58 6.88 2.77 6.59
CA LEU A 58 5.79 3.70 6.92
C LEU A 58 6.33 4.85 7.76
N SER A 59 6.00 6.06 7.36
CA SER A 59 6.24 7.25 8.19
C SER A 59 5.33 7.27 9.41
N ASN A 60 5.75 7.98 10.47
CA ASN A 60 4.91 8.21 11.66
C ASN A 60 3.55 8.82 11.31
N LYS A 61 3.50 9.68 10.28
CA LYS A 61 2.25 10.27 9.77
C LYS A 61 1.30 9.20 9.23
N GLN A 62 1.80 8.25 8.45
CA GLN A 62 1.00 7.14 7.91
C GLN A 62 0.55 6.20 9.03
N MET A 63 1.41 5.91 10.00
CA MET A 63 1.04 5.10 11.17
C MET A 63 -0.07 5.75 12.00
N LYS A 64 0.02 7.07 12.23
CA LYS A 64 -1.04 7.82 12.91
C LYS A 64 -2.35 7.78 12.12
N LEU A 65 -2.28 7.96 10.80
CA LEU A 65 -3.46 7.87 9.93
C LEU A 65 -4.11 6.49 9.98
N LEU A 66 -3.31 5.41 9.97
CA LEU A 66 -3.79 4.03 10.10
C LEU A 66 -4.54 3.83 11.42
N ALA A 67 -3.94 4.25 12.53
CA ALA A 67 -4.55 4.13 13.85
C ALA A 67 -5.88 4.91 13.97
N GLN A 68 -5.96 6.09 13.35
CA GLN A 68 -7.17 6.93 13.38
C GLN A 68 -8.27 6.42 12.44
N SER A 69 -7.90 5.89 11.28
CA SER A 69 -8.86 5.55 10.22
C SER A 69 -9.41 4.13 10.31
N CYS A 70 -8.66 3.21 10.93
CA CYS A 70 -8.97 1.78 10.96
C CYS A 70 -9.16 1.29 12.41
N PRO A 71 -10.22 1.70 13.13
CA PRO A 71 -10.40 1.38 14.56
C PRO A 71 -10.65 -0.10 14.84
N LYS A 72 -10.99 -0.90 13.82
CA LYS A 72 -11.23 -2.35 13.93
C LYS A 72 -10.00 -3.18 13.59
N LEU A 73 -8.82 -2.55 13.45
CA LEU A 73 -7.59 -3.24 13.11
C LEU A 73 -7.16 -4.13 14.28
N THR A 74 -6.99 -5.42 13.99
CA THR A 74 -6.63 -6.45 14.98
C THR A 74 -5.27 -7.07 14.71
N ARG A 75 -4.79 -6.98 13.47
CA ARG A 75 -3.50 -7.53 13.05
C ARG A 75 -2.75 -6.51 12.20
N LEU A 76 -1.50 -6.26 12.56
CA LEU A 76 -0.58 -5.34 11.89
C LEU A 76 0.70 -6.11 11.58
N ASP A 77 1.02 -6.23 10.30
CA ASP A 77 2.20 -6.94 9.79
C ASP A 77 3.08 -5.95 9.01
N LEU A 78 4.24 -5.63 9.59
CA LEU A 78 5.20 -4.67 9.07
C LEU A 78 6.54 -5.38 8.82
N GLY A 79 6.53 -6.35 7.92
CA GLY A 79 7.76 -7.02 7.46
C GLY A 79 8.35 -6.32 6.24
N ILE A 80 9.53 -5.71 6.37
CA ILE A 80 10.27 -5.16 5.22
C ILE A 80 10.72 -6.35 4.36
N GLU A 81 10.35 -6.36 3.07
CA GLU A 81 10.96 -7.27 2.11
C GLU A 81 12.45 -6.94 2.04
N LYS A 82 13.28 -7.76 2.70
CA LYS A 82 14.71 -7.74 2.46
C LYS A 82 14.88 -8.09 0.98
N LYS A 83 15.48 -7.19 0.20
CA LYS A 83 16.20 -7.62 -0.99
C LYS A 83 17.19 -8.65 -0.47
N LEU A 84 16.99 -9.92 -0.80
CA LEU A 84 18.08 -10.87 -0.73
C LEU A 84 19.05 -10.38 -1.80
N ASP A 85 20.02 -9.57 -1.40
CA ASP A 85 21.18 -9.35 -2.25
C ASP A 85 21.80 -10.73 -2.43
N SER A 86 21.59 -11.31 -3.61
CA SER A 86 22.27 -12.51 -4.05
C SER A 86 23.72 -12.14 -4.33
N GLU A 87 24.46 -11.75 -3.29
CA GLU A 87 25.91 -11.83 -3.34
C GLU A 87 26.25 -13.28 -3.08
N ALA A 88 26.55 -13.96 -4.17
CA ALA A 88 27.17 -15.26 -4.17
C ALA A 88 28.39 -15.20 -3.24
N TYR A 89 28.34 -15.96 -2.15
CA TYR A 89 29.55 -16.43 -1.50
C TYR A 89 30.30 -17.29 -2.51
N SER A 90 31.19 -16.68 -3.29
CA SER A 90 32.32 -17.39 -3.88
C SER A 90 33.41 -17.47 -2.81
N GLU A 91 33.19 -18.33 -1.82
CA GLU A 91 34.31 -18.97 -1.14
C GLU A 91 34.87 -20.02 -2.08
N SER A 92 36.01 -19.70 -2.69
CA SER A 92 36.95 -20.72 -3.10
C SER A 92 38.35 -20.16 -2.95
N SER A 93 38.83 -20.23 -1.70
CA SER A 93 40.23 -20.46 -1.44
C SER A 93 40.62 -21.79 -2.10
N TYR A 94 41.49 -21.74 -3.10
CA TYR A 94 42.39 -22.85 -3.37
C TYR A 94 43.82 -22.37 -3.14
N VAL A 95 44.51 -23.21 -2.37
CA VAL A 95 45.95 -23.37 -2.14
C VAL A 95 46.81 -22.93 -3.32
#